data_AF-A0A7C6N293-F1
#
_entry.id   AF-A0A7C6N293-F1
#
_cell.length_a   1.000
_cell.length_b   1.000
_cell.length_c   1.000
_cell.angle_alpha   90.00
_cell.angle_beta   90.00
_cell.angle_gamma   90.00
#
_symmetry.space_group_name_H-M   'P 1'
#
loop_
_entity.id
_entity.type
_entity.pdbx_description
1 polymer ?
#
loop_
_entity_poly.entity_id
_entity_poly.type
_entity_poly.pdbx_seq_one_letter_code
_entity_poly.pdbx_strand_id
1 'polypeptide(L)'
;MLLLSLLNDEEKGYFFDLLLKIIAFDGKVTPDDEQSIINTFQSELGEYKYQSSDKTFEELLEYFKEKSKVVKNIVLLNVFNVSLLDEWYSAEEHFMIEKVQENLGITEKKGLELKRLVYAARDLRERVKRVISE
;
A
#
# COMPACT_ATOMS: atom_id res chain seq x y z
N MET A 1 -5.35 1.53 8.88
CA MET A 1 -6.65 1.49 8.21
C MET A 1 -6.41 1.71 6.74
N LEU A 2 -6.39 0.60 6.01
CA LEU A 2 -6.04 0.53 4.60
C LEU A 2 -7.29 0.54 3.69
N LEU A 3 -8.51 0.67 4.23
CA LEU A 3 -9.76 0.75 3.42
C LEU A 3 -9.91 -0.40 2.40
N LEU A 4 -9.23 -1.53 2.59
CA LEU A 4 -9.18 -2.63 1.62
C LEU A 4 -10.50 -3.38 1.51
N SER A 5 -11.37 -3.25 2.52
CA SER A 5 -12.74 -3.74 2.49
C SER A 5 -13.59 -3.10 1.38
N LEU A 6 -13.17 -1.97 0.81
CA LEU A 6 -13.84 -1.30 -0.29
C LEU A 6 -13.42 -1.83 -1.67
N LEU A 7 -12.39 -2.67 -1.73
CA LEU A 7 -11.96 -3.35 -2.94
C LEU A 7 -12.73 -4.67 -3.11
N ASN A 8 -12.94 -5.10 -4.36
CA ASN A 8 -13.40 -6.47 -4.60
C ASN A 8 -12.25 -7.48 -4.42
N ASP A 9 -12.55 -8.78 -4.43
CA ASP A 9 -11.55 -9.81 -4.11
C ASP A 9 -10.41 -9.91 -5.14
N GLU A 10 -10.70 -9.67 -6.43
CA GLU A 10 -9.68 -9.59 -7.47
C GLU A 10 -8.75 -8.38 -7.23
N GLU A 11 -9.34 -7.22 -6.94
CA GLU A 11 -8.61 -5.98 -6.64
C GLU A 11 -7.75 -6.13 -5.39
N LYS A 12 -8.23 -6.82 -4.34
CA LYS A 12 -7.42 -7.13 -3.15
C LYS A 12 -6.22 -8.00 -3.50
N GLY A 13 -6.42 -9.05 -4.29
CA GLY A 13 -5.36 -9.97 -4.71
C GLY A 13 -4.26 -9.25 -5.49
N TYR A 14 -4.64 -8.51 -6.53
CA TYR A 14 -3.68 -7.77 -7.35
C TYR A 14 -3.05 -6.60 -6.61
N PHE A 15 -3.76 -5.99 -5.67
CA PHE A 15 -3.16 -4.96 -4.83
C PHE A 15 -2.09 -5.55 -3.92
N PHE A 16 -2.33 -6.76 -3.42
CA PHE A 16 -1.34 -7.48 -2.61
C PHE A 16 -0.10 -7.85 -3.42
N ASP A 17 -0.27 -8.39 -4.63
CA ASP A 17 0.83 -8.66 -5.56
C ASP A 17 1.64 -7.39 -5.87
N LEU A 18 0.95 -6.25 -6.04
CA LEU A 18 1.58 -4.96 -6.33
C LEU A 18 2.48 -4.52 -5.18
N LEU A 19 2.02 -4.64 -3.94
CA LEU A 19 2.80 -4.29 -2.77
C LEU A 19 4.03 -5.18 -2.62
N LEU A 20 3.87 -6.50 -2.72
CA LEU A 20 5.00 -7.43 -2.63
C LEU A 20 6.10 -7.06 -3.63
N LYS A 21 5.74 -6.66 -4.85
CA LYS A 21 6.71 -6.22 -5.86
C LYS A 21 7.37 -4.87 -5.57
N ILE A 22 6.64 -3.91 -4.99
CA ILE A 22 7.21 -2.62 -4.59
C ILE A 22 8.28 -2.84 -3.53
N ILE A 23 7.97 -3.70 -2.56
CA ILE A 23 8.84 -3.98 -1.42
C ILE A 23 10.03 -4.82 -1.86
N ALA A 24 9.80 -5.91 -2.59
CA ALA A 24 10.87 -6.81 -3.08
C ALA A 24 11.85 -6.15 -4.07
N PHE A 25 11.62 -4.90 -4.49
CA PHE A 25 12.38 -4.24 -5.54
C PHE A 25 13.87 -4.05 -5.20
N ASP A 26 14.22 -3.71 -3.95
CA ASP A 26 15.61 -3.52 -3.52
C ASP A 26 16.27 -4.84 -3.04
N GLY A 27 15.53 -5.96 -3.01
CA GLY A 27 16.05 -7.25 -2.54
C GLY A 27 16.53 -7.27 -1.08
N LYS A 28 16.33 -6.18 -0.32
CA LYS A 28 16.67 -6.02 1.10
C LYS A 28 15.54 -6.41 2.06
N VAL A 29 14.37 -6.72 1.52
CA VAL A 29 13.20 -7.12 2.29
C VAL A 29 13.51 -8.43 3.00
N THR A 30 13.41 -8.40 4.32
CA THR A 30 13.52 -9.64 5.07
C THR A 30 12.19 -10.41 4.97
N PRO A 31 12.20 -11.74 5.06
CA PRO A 31 10.96 -12.52 5.14
C PRO A 31 10.02 -12.04 6.27
N ASP A 32 10.57 -11.42 7.32
CA ASP A 32 9.80 -10.87 8.43
C ASP A 32 9.01 -9.60 8.05
N ASP A 33 9.58 -8.75 7.19
CA ASP A 33 8.91 -7.54 6.68
C ASP A 33 7.73 -7.91 5.77
N GLU A 34 7.96 -8.88 4.87
CA GLU A 34 6.92 -9.45 4.02
C GLU A 34 5.79 -10.04 4.87
N GLN A 35 6.14 -10.82 5.89
CA GLN A 35 5.17 -11.44 6.80
C GLN A 35 4.40 -10.41 7.64
N SER A 36 5.04 -9.33 8.08
CA SER A 36 4.39 -8.24 8.81
C SER A 36 3.29 -7.56 7.97
N ILE A 37 3.56 -7.38 6.68
CA ILE A 37 2.60 -6.81 5.73
C ILE A 37 1.48 -7.81 5.46
N ILE A 38 1.81 -9.08 5.20
CA ILE A 38 0.80 -10.15 5.10
C ILE A 38 -0.14 -10.14 6.32
N ASN A 39 0.42 -10.09 7.52
CA ASN A 39 -0.34 -10.09 8.77
C ASN A 39 -1.24 -8.85 8.91
N THR A 40 -0.71 -7.67 8.56
CA THR A 40 -1.49 -6.42 8.57
C THR A 40 -2.68 -6.53 7.62
N PHE A 41 -2.48 -7.08 6.42
CA PHE A 41 -3.53 -7.27 5.42
C PHE A 41 -4.56 -8.30 5.86
N GLN A 42 -4.12 -9.44 6.38
CA GLN A 42 -5.01 -10.46 6.93
C GLN A 42 -5.83 -9.92 8.10
N SER A 43 -5.24 -9.09 8.97
CA SER A 43 -5.97 -8.47 10.08
C SER A 43 -7.09 -7.52 9.62
N GLU A 44 -6.92 -6.84 8.48
CA GLU A 44 -7.95 -5.96 7.92
C GLU A 44 -8.99 -6.70 7.07
N LEU A 45 -8.59 -7.78 6.41
CA LEU A 45 -9.45 -8.51 5.46
C LEU A 45 -10.15 -9.74 6.06
N GLY A 46 -9.82 -10.12 7.29
CA GLY A 46 -10.43 -11.25 7.99
C GLY A 46 -10.12 -12.58 7.30
N GLU A 47 -11.16 -13.29 6.84
CA GLU A 47 -11.04 -14.62 6.21
C GLU A 47 -10.53 -14.61 4.76
N TYR A 48 -10.10 -13.45 4.24
CA TYR A 48 -9.55 -13.37 2.89
C TYR A 48 -8.31 -14.26 2.75
N LYS A 49 -8.40 -15.25 1.86
CA LYS A 49 -7.27 -16.10 1.50
C LYS A 49 -6.59 -15.53 0.27
N TYR A 50 -5.47 -14.85 0.50
CA TYR A 50 -4.62 -14.36 -0.57
C TYR A 50 -4.18 -15.52 -1.49
N GLN A 51 -4.31 -15.29 -2.79
CA GLN A 51 -3.79 -16.14 -3.85
C GLN A 51 -2.91 -15.27 -4.75
N SER A 52 -1.62 -15.57 -4.82
CA SER A 52 -0.68 -14.83 -5.66
C SER A 52 -1.02 -14.98 -7.13
N SER A 53 -0.91 -13.90 -7.90
CA SER A 53 -0.88 -14.00 -9.35
C SER A 53 0.55 -14.03 -9.90
N ASP A 54 0.69 -14.47 -11.14
CA ASP A 54 1.94 -14.45 -11.91
C ASP A 54 2.19 -13.11 -12.62
N LYS A 55 1.30 -12.13 -12.43
CA LYS A 55 1.40 -10.81 -13.08
C LYS A 55 2.69 -10.11 -12.70
N THR A 56 3.30 -9.41 -13.65
CA THR A 56 4.42 -8.50 -13.47
C THR A 56 3.98 -7.18 -12.80
N PHE A 57 4.94 -6.35 -12.39
CA PHE A 57 4.63 -5.03 -11.83
C PHE A 57 3.88 -4.17 -12.85
N GLU A 58 4.34 -4.18 -14.09
CA GLU A 58 3.75 -3.46 -15.22
C GLU A 58 2.31 -3.92 -15.51
N GLU A 59 2.04 -5.22 -15.49
CA GLU A 59 0.67 -5.75 -15.70
C GLU A 59 -0.29 -5.35 -14.58
N LEU A 60 0.18 -5.23 -13.34
CA LEU A 60 -0.63 -4.76 -12.22
C LEU A 60 -0.93 -3.27 -12.32
N LEU A 61 0.05 -2.46 -12.76
CA LEU A 61 -0.17 -1.04 -13.03
C LEU A 61 -1.21 -0.84 -14.13
N GLU A 62 -1.13 -1.59 -15.23
CA GLU A 62 -2.11 -1.49 -16.32
C GLU A 62 -3.51 -1.93 -15.85
N TYR A 63 -3.60 -2.98 -15.03
CA TYR A 63 -4.86 -3.40 -14.42
C TYR A 63 -5.50 -2.27 -13.60
N PHE A 64 -4.74 -1.61 -12.72
CA PHE A 64 -5.29 -0.57 -11.85
C PHE A 64 -5.55 0.75 -12.57
N LYS A 65 -4.80 1.07 -13.62
CA LYS A 65 -4.99 2.27 -14.44
C LYS A 65 -6.40 2.37 -15.04
N GLU A 66 -6.95 1.24 -15.46
CA GLU A 66 -8.30 1.12 -16.02
C GLU A 66 -9.43 1.10 -14.96
N LYS A 67 -9.07 1.11 -13.66
CA LYS A 67 -10.07 1.12 -12.57
C LYS A 67 -10.65 2.49 -12.31
N SER A 68 -11.75 2.50 -11.55
CA SER A 68 -12.42 3.72 -11.11
C SER A 68 -11.47 4.63 -10.32
N LYS A 69 -11.74 5.94 -10.32
CA LYS A 69 -10.99 6.91 -9.53
C LYS A 69 -10.95 6.55 -8.04
N VAL A 70 -12.01 5.93 -7.52
CA VAL A 70 -12.08 5.48 -6.12
C VAL A 70 -11.05 4.39 -5.85
N VAL A 71 -11.04 3.33 -6.68
CA VAL A 71 -10.08 2.22 -6.55
C VAL A 71 -8.64 2.72 -6.67
N LYS A 72 -8.35 3.57 -7.66
CA LYS A 72 -7.01 4.15 -7.84
C LYS A 72 -6.53 4.95 -6.64
N ASN A 73 -7.42 5.75 -6.04
CA ASN A 73 -7.09 6.49 -4.81
C ASN A 73 -6.86 5.55 -3.62
N ILE A 74 -7.64 4.47 -3.48
CA ILE A 74 -7.44 3.47 -2.43
C ILE A 74 -6.07 2.80 -2.60
N VAL A 75 -5.72 2.36 -3.82
CA VAL A 75 -4.41 1.76 -4.12
C VAL A 75 -3.27 2.69 -3.71
N LEU A 76 -3.28 3.95 -4.19
CA LEU A 76 -2.19 4.88 -3.87
C LEU A 76 -2.13 5.24 -2.37
N LEU A 77 -3.28 5.42 -1.71
CA LEU A 77 -3.35 5.65 -0.27
C LEU A 77 -2.66 4.52 0.50
N ASN A 78 -2.86 3.27 0.07
CA ASN A 78 -2.32 2.11 0.76
C ASN A 78 -0.86 1.86 0.45
N VAL A 79 -0.39 2.17 -0.76
CA VAL A 79 1.05 2.25 -1.06
C VAL A 79 1.75 3.23 -0.11
N PHE A 80 1.15 4.41 0.14
CA PHE A 80 1.68 5.34 1.15
C PHE A 80 1.60 4.80 2.58
N ASN A 81 0.53 4.10 2.96
CA ASN A 81 0.44 3.51 4.30
C ASN A 81 1.55 2.47 4.55
N VAL A 82 1.75 1.57 3.59
CA VAL A 82 2.70 0.45 3.73
C VAL A 82 4.14 0.95 3.76
N SER A 83 4.47 1.91 2.91
CA SER A 83 5.80 2.51 2.91
C SER A 83 6.15 3.26 4.20
N LEU A 84 5.17 3.67 5.01
CA LEU A 84 5.42 4.25 6.34
C LEU A 84 5.54 3.23 7.47
N LEU A 85 5.35 1.93 7.20
CA LEU A 85 5.55 0.87 8.18
C LEU A 85 7.04 0.63 8.46
N ASP A 86 7.90 0.94 7.50
CA ASP A 86 9.34 0.85 7.67
C ASP A 86 9.96 2.21 8.02
N GLU A 87 10.93 2.23 8.94
CA GLU A 87 11.69 3.43 9.30
C GLU A 87 12.83 3.73 8.30
N TRP A 88 12.96 2.94 7.24
CA TRP A 88 14.02 3.06 6.24
C TRP A 88 13.45 3.16 4.81
N TYR A 89 12.82 4.30 4.52
CA TYR A 89 12.48 4.67 3.14
C TYR A 89 13.75 4.75 2.29
N SER A 90 13.92 3.79 1.38
CA SER A 90 14.97 3.83 0.34
C SER A 90 14.59 4.81 -0.78
N ALA A 91 15.59 5.25 -1.57
CA ALA A 91 15.32 6.11 -2.72
C ALA A 91 14.58 5.36 -3.84
N GLU A 92 14.80 4.05 -3.92
CA GLU A 92 14.24 3.13 -4.89
C GLU A 92 12.74 2.90 -4.68
N GLU A 93 12.30 2.75 -3.42
CA GLU A 93 10.87 2.69 -3.09
C GLU A 93 10.17 4.00 -3.43
N HIS A 94 10.82 5.14 -3.22
CA HIS A 94 10.26 6.44 -3.59
C HIS A 94 9.94 6.50 -5.08
N PHE A 95 10.87 6.06 -5.94
CA PHE A 95 10.67 5.99 -7.39
C PHE A 95 9.52 5.05 -7.77
N MET A 96 9.38 3.91 -7.09
CA MET A 96 8.30 2.97 -7.34
C MET A 96 6.92 3.56 -6.99
N ILE A 97 6.84 4.29 -5.88
CA ILE A 97 5.60 4.97 -5.48
C ILE A 97 5.23 6.08 -6.47
N GLU A 98 6.21 6.85 -6.96
CA GLU A 98 6.01 7.84 -8.02
C GLU A 98 5.50 7.17 -9.30
N LYS A 99 6.13 6.07 -9.73
CA LYS A 99 5.69 5.29 -10.90
C LYS A 99 4.26 4.77 -10.74
N VAL A 100 3.86 4.32 -9.55
CA VAL A 100 2.46 3.96 -9.25
C VAL A 100 1.55 5.17 -9.41
N GLN A 101 1.87 6.30 -8.77
CA GLN A 101 1.04 7.52 -8.84
C GLN A 101 0.82 7.98 -10.28
N GLU A 102 1.88 8.03 -11.08
CA GLU A 102 1.84 8.44 -12.48
C GLU A 102 0.98 7.48 -13.32
N ASN A 103 1.18 6.17 -13.19
CA ASN A 103 0.42 5.18 -13.96
C ASN A 103 -1.07 5.15 -13.61
N LEU A 104 -1.42 5.45 -12.36
CA LEU A 104 -2.81 5.59 -11.94
C LEU A 104 -3.45 6.91 -12.44
N GLY A 105 -2.66 7.82 -13.03
CA GLY A 105 -3.14 9.12 -13.48
C GLY A 105 -3.56 10.03 -12.32
N ILE A 106 -2.93 9.87 -11.15
CA ILE A 106 -3.22 10.68 -9.97
C ILE A 106 -2.31 11.90 -9.96
N THR A 107 -2.91 13.09 -9.99
CA THR A 107 -2.17 14.36 -9.91
C THR A 107 -1.35 14.46 -8.63
N GLU A 108 -0.19 15.12 -8.67
CA GLU A 108 0.64 15.40 -7.48
C GLU A 108 -0.15 16.01 -6.34
N LYS A 109 -1.02 16.99 -6.61
CA LYS A 109 -1.89 17.61 -5.60
C LYS A 109 -2.71 16.55 -4.85
N LYS A 110 -3.31 15.61 -5.59
CA LYS A 110 -4.11 14.54 -5.00
C LYS A 110 -3.26 13.51 -4.26
N GLY A 111 -2.11 13.14 -4.82
CA GLY A 111 -1.13 12.28 -4.15
C GLY A 111 -0.71 12.87 -2.81
N LEU A 112 -0.41 14.17 -2.76
CA LEU A 112 -0.06 14.89 -1.54
C LEU A 112 -1.20 14.92 -0.52
N GLU A 113 -2.45 15.13 -0.96
CA GLU A 113 -3.62 15.02 -0.07
C GLU A 113 -3.73 13.63 0.57
N LEU A 114 -3.60 12.57 -0.24
CA LEU A 114 -3.67 11.18 0.25
C LEU A 114 -2.52 10.90 1.23
N LYS A 115 -1.29 11.28 0.87
CA LYS A 115 -0.10 11.15 1.71
C LYS A 115 -0.31 11.84 3.07
N ARG A 116 -0.81 13.08 3.09
CA ARG A 116 -1.12 13.81 4.34
C ARG A 116 -2.12 13.09 5.24
N LEU A 117 -3.16 12.48 4.67
CA LEU A 117 -4.13 11.69 5.44
C LEU A 117 -3.47 10.49 6.13
N VAL A 118 -2.55 9.81 5.42
CA VAL A 118 -1.79 8.70 5.98
C VAL A 118 -0.93 9.16 7.17
N TYR A 119 -0.16 10.25 7.01
CA TYR A 119 0.66 10.79 8.12
C TYR A 119 -0.18 11.18 9.32
N ALA A 120 -1.29 11.90 9.11
CA ALA A 120 -2.18 12.30 10.19
C ALA A 120 -2.74 11.08 10.96
N ALA A 121 -3.07 10.00 10.24
CA ALA A 121 -3.55 8.76 10.86
C ALA A 121 -2.43 8.05 11.66
N ARG A 122 -1.18 8.06 11.19
CA ARG A 122 -0.02 7.53 11.92
C ARG A 122 0.23 8.34 13.20
N ASP A 123 0.28 9.66 13.10
CA ASP A 123 0.54 10.55 14.24
C ASP A 123 -0.52 10.38 15.34
N LEU A 124 -1.79 10.23 14.94
CA LEU A 124 -2.88 9.95 15.89
C LEU A 124 -2.67 8.60 16.59
N ARG A 125 -2.32 7.54 15.85
CA ARG A 125 -2.03 6.21 16.45
C ARG A 125 -0.87 6.28 17.44
N GLU A 126 0.22 6.93 17.09
CA GLU A 126 1.38 7.07 17.98
C GLU A 126 1.08 7.94 19.20
N ARG A 127 0.23 8.97 19.05
CA ARG A 127 -0.26 9.74 20.19
C ARG A 127 -1.12 8.88 21.12
N VAL A 128 -2.03 8.08 20.58
CA VAL A 128 -2.88 7.16 21.38
C VAL A 128 -2.03 6.15 22.15
N LYS A 129 -1.03 5.53 21.50
CA LYS A 129 -0.10 4.61 22.17
C LYS A 129 0.58 5.27 23.37
N ARG A 130 1.08 6.50 23.20
CA ARG A 130 1.71 7.27 24.28
C ARG A 130 0.77 7.51 25.46
N VAL A 131 -0.44 8.00 25.20
CA VAL A 131 -1.45 8.28 26.25
C VAL A 131 -1.89 7.02 26.99
N ILE A 132 -1.97 5.87 26.31
CA ILE A 132 -2.33 4.59 26.96
C ILE A 132 -1.18 4.03 27.80
N SER A 133 0.07 4.37 27.46
CA SER A 133 1.27 3.87 28.15
C SER A 133 1.65 4.71 29.37
N GLU A 134 1.02 5.87 29.57
CA GLU A 134 1.10 6.71 30.77
C GLU A 134 0.19 6.18 31.90
#